data_AF-A0A2E9HWS2-F1
#
_entry.id   AF-A0A2E9HWS2-F1
#
_cell.length_a   1.000
_cell.length_b   1.000
_cell.length_c   1.000
_cell.angle_alpha   90.00
_cell.angle_beta   90.00
_cell.angle_gamma   90.00
#
_symmetry.space_group_name_H-M   'P 1'
#
loop_
_entity.id
_entity.type
_entity.pdbx_description
1 polymer ?
#
loop_
_entity_poly.entity_id
_entity_poly.type
_entity_poly.pdbx_seq_one_letter_code
_entity_poly.pdbx_strand_id
1 'polypeptide(L)'
;MATLFMTLLAGCFRLETEAEVRAHLNTWVFLAQTRHFTVRSTCTAAIFDTISGEVRSSGPVRRVEDLSNGQRLLAEGRTVAFELPGLSPNAVSEALMSVNLSEGLGLISSFVGPSQACMTEAFQNDIYLALMSPDTGMIYDPSRNALVLLHRPSQIAFYLRGNV
;
A
#
# COMPACT_ATOMS: atom_id res chain seq x y z
N MET A 1 49.18 -21.29 7.53
CA MET A 1 48.49 -20.17 8.20
C MET A 1 47.09 -20.09 7.61
N ALA A 2 46.08 -20.49 8.37
CA ALA A 2 44.68 -20.44 7.95
C ALA A 2 44.12 -19.06 8.32
N THR A 3 43.89 -18.21 7.32
CA THR A 3 43.26 -16.90 7.53
C THR A 3 41.76 -17.09 7.40
N LEU A 4 41.10 -17.26 8.55
CA LEU A 4 39.64 -17.32 8.66
C LEU A 4 39.08 -15.92 8.39
N PHE A 5 38.63 -15.68 7.16
CA PHE A 5 37.96 -14.43 6.78
C PHE A 5 36.53 -14.47 7.32
N MET A 6 36.34 -13.90 8.51
CA MET A 6 35.02 -13.77 9.14
C MET A 6 34.28 -12.60 8.48
N THR A 7 33.54 -12.89 7.40
CA THR A 7 32.62 -11.92 6.79
C THR A 7 31.48 -11.66 7.76
N LEU A 8 31.57 -10.54 8.47
CA LEU A 8 30.46 -9.93 9.20
C LEU A 8 29.36 -9.58 8.18
N LEU A 9 28.28 -10.35 8.16
CA LEU A 9 27.02 -9.98 7.54
C LEU A 9 26.42 -8.81 8.33
N ALA A 10 26.94 -7.59 8.11
CA ALA A 10 26.17 -6.39 8.41
C ALA A 10 24.96 -6.43 7.46
N GLY A 11 23.83 -6.92 7.96
CA GLY A 11 22.56 -6.83 7.26
C GLY A 11 22.28 -5.35 7.00
N CYS A 12 22.60 -4.86 5.81
CA CYS A 12 22.31 -3.50 5.41
C CYS A 12 20.79 -3.34 5.40
N PHE A 13 20.27 -2.72 6.46
CA PHE A 13 18.90 -2.27 6.50
C PHE A 13 18.75 -1.15 5.46
N ARG A 14 18.38 -1.51 4.24
CA ARG A 14 18.22 -0.55 3.14
C ARG A 14 16.85 0.10 3.28
N LEU A 15 16.85 1.41 3.51
CA LEU A 15 15.63 2.21 3.45
C LEU A 15 15.21 2.36 1.99
N GLU A 16 13.91 2.21 1.71
CA GLU A 16 13.35 2.56 0.41
C GLU A 16 13.58 4.05 0.13
N THR A 17 13.98 4.37 -1.10
CA THR A 17 14.08 5.74 -1.59
C THR A 17 12.77 6.17 -2.25
N GLU A 18 12.48 7.46 -2.25
CA GLU A 18 11.30 8.00 -2.93
C GLU A 18 11.27 7.61 -4.41
N ALA A 19 12.43 7.64 -5.09
CA ALA A 19 12.53 7.30 -6.50
C ALA A 19 12.14 5.83 -6.77
N GLU A 20 12.52 4.89 -5.88
CA GLU A 20 12.14 3.48 -6.00
C GLU A 20 10.64 3.27 -5.80
N VAL A 21 10.05 3.92 -4.79
CA VAL A 21 8.60 3.86 -4.53
C VAL A 21 7.83 4.45 -5.71
N ARG A 22 8.25 5.62 -6.20
CA ARG A 22 7.61 6.26 -7.36
C ARG A 22 7.74 5.42 -8.62
N ALA A 23 8.90 4.82 -8.89
CA ALA A 23 9.10 3.97 -10.06
C ALA A 23 8.19 2.74 -10.01
N HIS A 24 8.06 2.11 -8.84
CA HIS A 24 7.16 0.99 -8.61
C HIS A 24 5.69 1.38 -8.81
N LEU A 25 5.23 2.41 -8.10
CA LEU A 25 3.83 2.86 -8.16
C LEU A 25 3.42 3.39 -9.53
N ASN A 26 4.35 3.99 -10.29
CA ASN A 26 4.06 4.44 -11.65
C ASN A 26 3.73 3.31 -12.63
N THR A 27 4.02 2.05 -12.28
CA THR A 27 3.55 0.92 -13.08
C THR A 27 2.05 0.65 -12.89
N TRP A 28 1.41 1.23 -11.87
CA TRP A 28 0.03 0.96 -11.46
C TRP A 28 -0.87 2.19 -11.45
N VAL A 29 -0.32 3.34 -11.08
CA VAL A 29 -1.05 4.60 -10.89
C VAL A 29 -0.40 5.67 -11.77
N PHE A 30 -1.18 6.64 -12.23
CA PHE A 30 -0.64 7.80 -12.95
C PHE A 30 -0.16 8.86 -11.96
N LEU A 31 1.05 8.71 -11.42
CA LEU A 31 1.59 9.67 -10.46
C LEU A 31 2.03 10.98 -11.13
N ALA A 32 1.81 12.08 -10.42
CA ALA A 32 2.34 13.41 -10.70
C ALA A 32 3.43 13.73 -9.66
N GLN A 33 3.32 14.84 -8.92
CA GLN A 33 4.32 15.28 -7.95
C GLN A 33 4.22 14.56 -6.59
N THR A 34 5.30 14.56 -5.83
CA THR A 34 5.30 14.11 -4.43
C THR A 34 4.90 15.27 -3.53
N ARG A 35 3.89 15.07 -2.70
CA ARG A 35 3.49 16.04 -1.67
C ARG A 35 4.22 15.79 -0.36
N HIS A 36 4.35 14.52 0.01
CA HIS A 36 4.98 14.11 1.25
C HIS A 36 5.65 12.75 1.08
N PHE A 37 6.84 12.58 1.65
CA PHE A 37 7.53 11.30 1.70
C PHE A 37 8.30 11.19 3.00
N THR A 38 7.96 10.19 3.82
CA THR A 38 8.65 9.89 5.07
C THR A 38 9.04 8.42 5.08
N VAL A 39 10.31 8.15 5.40
CA VAL A 39 10.84 6.80 5.56
C VAL A 39 11.58 6.69 6.89
N ARG A 40 11.36 5.57 7.57
CA ARG A 40 12.06 5.14 8.79
C ARG A 40 12.44 3.67 8.65
N SER A 41 13.20 3.14 9.61
CA SER A 41 13.55 1.71 9.66
C SER A 41 12.32 0.80 9.64
N THR A 42 11.20 1.21 10.24
CA THR A 42 10.01 0.35 10.38
C THR A 42 8.87 0.71 9.44
N CYS A 43 8.90 1.87 8.78
CA CYS A 43 7.77 2.33 7.97
C CYS A 43 8.18 3.22 6.79
N THR A 44 7.25 3.35 5.84
CA THR A 44 7.30 4.31 4.75
C THR A 44 5.89 4.81 4.51
N ALA A 45 5.71 6.13 4.52
CA ALA A 45 4.43 6.78 4.26
C ALA A 45 4.63 7.92 3.28
N ALA A 46 3.80 7.97 2.24
CA ALA A 46 3.91 8.99 1.20
C ALA A 46 2.55 9.42 0.67
N ILE A 47 2.52 10.67 0.18
CA ILE A 47 1.38 11.27 -0.50
C ILE A 47 1.87 11.77 -1.85
N PHE A 48 1.21 11.33 -2.91
CA PHE A 48 1.49 11.76 -4.28
C PHE A 48 0.24 12.36 -4.89
N ASP A 49 0.41 13.42 -5.67
CA ASP A 49 -0.62 13.82 -6.62
C ASP A 49 -0.73 12.79 -7.75
N THR A 50 -1.91 12.67 -8.32
CA THR A 50 -2.17 11.83 -9.48
C THR A 50 -2.63 12.65 -10.67
N ILE A 51 -2.18 12.26 -11.86
CA ILE A 51 -2.69 12.76 -13.14
C ILE A 51 -4.11 12.21 -13.38
N SER A 52 -4.36 10.99 -12.89
CA SER A 52 -5.64 10.31 -12.98
C SER A 52 -5.87 9.45 -11.73
N GLY A 53 -7.11 9.45 -11.25
CA GLY A 53 -7.59 8.60 -10.16
C GLY A 53 -7.88 7.17 -10.59
N GLU A 54 -7.54 6.80 -11.83
CA GLU A 54 -7.72 5.45 -12.35
C GLU A 54 -6.43 4.62 -12.15
N VAL A 55 -6.60 3.34 -11.86
CA VAL A 55 -5.49 2.37 -12.00
C VAL A 55 -5.08 2.28 -13.48
N ARG A 56 -3.85 1.88 -13.77
CA ARG A 56 -3.37 1.65 -15.14
C ARG A 56 -3.87 0.30 -15.65
N SER A 57 -4.42 0.28 -16.86
CA SER A 57 -4.89 -0.97 -17.49
C SER A 57 -3.76 -1.87 -18.01
N SER A 58 -2.60 -1.31 -18.34
CA SER A 58 -1.43 -2.05 -18.84
C SER A 58 -0.47 -2.53 -17.74
N GLY A 59 -0.77 -2.21 -16.47
CA GLY A 59 0.07 -2.55 -15.33
C GLY A 59 -0.10 -4.01 -14.88
N PRO A 60 0.81 -4.51 -14.02
CA PRO A 60 0.70 -5.86 -13.45
C PRO A 60 -0.43 -6.02 -12.42
N VAL A 61 -1.04 -4.92 -11.98
CA VAL A 61 -2.13 -4.94 -10.98
C VAL A 61 -3.37 -5.57 -11.57
N ARG A 62 -3.96 -6.51 -10.82
CA ARG A 62 -5.22 -7.12 -11.17
C ARG A 62 -6.35 -6.36 -10.48
N ARG A 63 -7.17 -5.66 -11.27
CA ARG A 63 -8.47 -5.20 -10.79
C ARG A 63 -9.38 -6.39 -10.54
N VAL A 64 -10.10 -6.35 -9.44
CA VAL A 64 -11.08 -7.39 -9.10
C VAL A 64 -12.46 -6.81 -8.96
N GLU A 65 -13.44 -7.59 -9.42
CA GLU A 65 -14.86 -7.24 -9.41
C GLU A 65 -15.60 -7.86 -8.22
N ASP A 66 -14.94 -8.75 -7.49
CA ASP A 66 -15.46 -9.40 -6.29
C ASP A 66 -14.35 -9.73 -5.27
N LEU A 67 -14.76 -9.91 -4.02
CA LEU A 67 -13.85 -10.13 -2.90
C LEU A 67 -13.18 -11.51 -2.93
N SER A 68 -13.86 -12.54 -3.41
CA SER A 68 -13.38 -13.93 -3.42
C SER A 68 -12.19 -14.09 -4.38
N ASN A 69 -12.31 -13.54 -5.59
CA ASN A 69 -11.24 -13.48 -6.55
C ASN A 69 -10.05 -12.64 -6.05
N GLY A 70 -10.34 -11.51 -5.37
CA GLY A 70 -9.33 -10.69 -4.71
C GLY A 70 -8.53 -11.46 -3.68
N GLN A 71 -9.21 -12.17 -2.78
CA GLN A 71 -8.57 -12.99 -1.77
C GLN A 71 -7.69 -14.09 -2.39
N ARG A 72 -8.20 -14.84 -3.37
CA ARG A 72 -7.44 -15.88 -4.05
C ARG A 72 -6.14 -15.32 -4.66
N LEU A 73 -6.23 -14.17 -5.32
CA LEU A 73 -5.06 -13.51 -5.92
C LEU A 73 -4.05 -13.04 -4.85
N LEU A 74 -4.54 -12.52 -3.71
CA LEU A 74 -3.66 -12.14 -2.59
C LEU A 74 -2.95 -13.36 -2.00
N ALA A 75 -3.63 -14.49 -1.82
CA ALA A 75 -3.04 -15.74 -1.36
C ALA A 75 -1.97 -16.29 -2.33
N GLU A 76 -2.10 -15.98 -3.62
CA GLU A 76 -1.09 -16.26 -4.66
C GLU A 76 0.07 -15.23 -4.68
N GLY A 77 0.09 -14.27 -3.75
CA GLY A 77 1.12 -13.22 -3.68
C GLY A 77 1.01 -12.17 -4.79
N ARG A 78 -0.16 -12.00 -5.40
CA ARG A 78 -0.40 -11.05 -6.50
C ARG A 78 -0.82 -9.68 -5.96
N THR A 79 -0.38 -8.62 -6.62
CA THR A 79 -0.90 -7.26 -6.38
C THR A 79 -2.32 -7.12 -6.92
N VAL A 80 -3.24 -6.66 -6.07
CA VAL A 80 -4.68 -6.57 -6.37
C VAL A 80 -5.19 -5.16 -6.13
N ALA A 81 -5.98 -4.63 -7.08
CA ALA A 81 -6.77 -3.41 -6.91
C ALA A 81 -8.24 -3.75 -6.68
N PHE A 82 -8.75 -3.36 -5.52
CA PHE A 82 -10.16 -3.38 -5.18
C PHE A 82 -10.78 -2.04 -5.55
N GLU A 83 -11.56 -2.03 -6.64
CA GLU A 83 -12.34 -0.89 -7.11
C GLU A 83 -13.83 -1.29 -7.16
N LEU A 84 -14.33 -1.85 -6.05
CA LEU A 84 -15.68 -2.38 -5.95
C LEU A 84 -16.69 -1.23 -5.80
N PRO A 85 -17.67 -1.09 -6.72
CA PRO A 85 -18.61 0.01 -6.68
C PRO A 85 -19.36 0.12 -5.34
N GLY A 86 -19.34 1.31 -4.75
CA GLY A 86 -20.05 1.61 -3.50
C GLY A 86 -19.39 1.12 -2.22
N LEU A 87 -18.23 0.43 -2.30
CA LEU A 87 -17.49 0.01 -1.11
C LEU A 87 -16.28 0.91 -0.89
N SER A 88 -16.14 1.41 0.34
CA SER A 88 -14.92 2.09 0.78
C SER A 88 -13.80 1.09 1.05
N PRO A 89 -12.53 1.52 1.06
CA PRO A 89 -11.42 0.68 1.49
C PRO A 89 -11.67 0.01 2.84
N ASN A 90 -12.25 0.74 3.81
CA ASN A 90 -12.63 0.18 5.11
C ASN A 90 -13.62 -0.97 4.97
N ALA A 91 -14.71 -0.77 4.21
CA ALA A 91 -15.72 -1.80 3.99
C ALA A 91 -15.14 -3.03 3.27
N VAL A 92 -14.24 -2.84 2.29
CA VAL A 92 -13.54 -3.95 1.63
C VAL A 92 -12.67 -4.71 2.62
N SER A 93 -11.90 -4.02 3.46
CA SER A 93 -11.09 -4.66 4.48
C SER A 93 -11.96 -5.47 5.45
N GLU A 94 -13.00 -4.88 6.02
CA GLU A 94 -13.94 -5.56 6.92
C GLU A 94 -14.55 -6.82 6.28
N ALA A 95 -14.96 -6.71 5.01
CA ALA A 95 -15.52 -7.84 4.28
C ALA A 95 -14.48 -8.96 4.07
N LEU A 96 -13.23 -8.64 3.72
CA LEU A 96 -12.15 -9.64 3.63
C LEU A 96 -11.85 -10.31 4.98
N MET A 97 -11.88 -9.56 6.09
CA MET A 97 -11.68 -10.11 7.45
C MET A 97 -12.72 -11.18 7.79
N SER A 98 -13.98 -10.95 7.40
CA SER A 98 -15.08 -11.88 7.67
C SER A 98 -14.98 -13.22 6.93
N VAL A 99 -14.16 -13.29 5.87
CA VAL A 99 -14.00 -14.50 5.05
C VAL A 99 -12.84 -15.38 5.56
N ASN A 100 -11.72 -14.79 6.00
CA ASN A 100 -10.61 -15.55 6.57
C ASN A 100 -9.78 -14.72 7.58
N LEU A 101 -9.93 -15.02 8.87
CA LEU A 101 -9.21 -14.37 9.98
C LEU A 101 -7.68 -14.56 9.95
N SER A 102 -7.18 -15.67 9.40
CA SER A 102 -5.73 -15.96 9.37
C SER A 102 -4.98 -15.16 8.29
N GLU A 103 -5.68 -14.76 7.22
CA GLU A 103 -5.19 -13.86 6.15
C GLU A 103 -5.71 -12.43 6.32
N GLY A 104 -6.66 -12.23 7.24
CA GLY A 104 -7.48 -11.03 7.40
C GLY A 104 -7.31 -10.35 8.75
N LEU A 105 -6.10 -10.32 9.32
CA LEU A 105 -5.80 -9.34 10.38
C LEU A 105 -5.86 -7.95 9.75
N GLY A 106 -7.03 -7.32 9.86
CA GLY A 106 -7.42 -6.03 9.29
C GLY A 106 -6.36 -5.47 8.36
N LEU A 107 -6.42 -5.82 7.06
CA LEU A 107 -5.38 -5.44 6.11
C LEU A 107 -5.02 -3.96 6.27
N ILE A 108 -6.03 -3.08 6.36
CA ILE A 108 -5.83 -1.66 6.68
C ILE A 108 -5.08 -1.46 8.01
N SER A 109 -5.51 -2.07 9.13
CA SER A 109 -4.86 -1.87 10.43
C SER A 109 -3.41 -2.38 10.45
N SER A 110 -3.12 -3.44 9.69
CA SER A 110 -1.77 -3.99 9.47
C SER A 110 -0.85 -3.03 8.71
N PHE A 111 -1.39 -2.08 7.95
CA PHE A 111 -0.58 -1.03 7.29
C PHE A 111 -0.62 0.29 8.05
N VAL A 112 -1.81 0.76 8.43
CA VAL A 112 -2.00 2.08 9.06
C VAL A 112 -1.29 2.14 10.40
N GLY A 113 -1.50 1.16 11.29
CA GLY A 113 -0.90 1.15 12.63
C GLY A 113 0.63 1.21 12.58
N PRO A 114 1.30 0.26 11.92
CA PRO A 114 2.76 0.27 11.78
C PRO A 114 3.32 1.50 11.03
N SER A 115 2.52 2.12 10.15
CA SER A 115 2.95 3.32 9.41
C SER A 115 2.76 4.63 10.19
N GLN A 116 2.06 4.65 11.32
CA GLN A 116 1.77 5.89 12.08
C GLN A 116 3.03 6.66 12.48
N ALA A 117 4.13 5.95 12.78
CA ALA A 117 5.41 6.58 13.12
C ALA A 117 6.01 7.41 11.96
N CYS A 118 5.55 7.18 10.72
CA CYS A 118 5.93 7.93 9.53
C CYS A 118 4.93 9.03 9.15
N MET A 119 3.89 9.25 9.95
CA MET A 119 2.80 10.18 9.63
C MET A 119 2.65 11.28 10.67
N THR A 120 2.30 12.48 10.22
CA THR A 120 1.77 13.53 11.09
C THR A 120 0.29 13.27 11.39
N GLU A 121 -0.27 13.95 12.40
CA GLU A 121 -1.70 13.85 12.71
C GLU A 121 -2.59 14.26 11.51
N ALA A 122 -2.21 15.33 10.80
CA ALA A 122 -2.90 15.75 9.59
C ALA A 122 -2.92 14.65 8.51
N PHE A 123 -1.78 13.97 8.29
CA PHE A 123 -1.70 12.85 7.36
C PHE A 123 -2.60 11.67 7.83
N GLN A 124 -2.59 11.34 9.12
CA GLN A 124 -3.48 10.29 9.64
C GLN A 124 -4.98 10.61 9.40
N ASN A 125 -5.37 11.88 9.55
CA ASN A 125 -6.73 12.34 9.26
C ASN A 125 -7.06 12.23 7.76
N ASP A 126 -6.14 12.60 6.88
CA ASP A 126 -6.34 12.46 5.42
C ASP A 126 -6.53 10.99 5.01
N ILE A 127 -5.74 10.08 5.61
CA ILE A 127 -5.89 8.64 5.42
C ILE A 127 -7.26 8.17 5.90
N TYR A 128 -7.69 8.58 7.09
CA TYR A 128 -9.01 8.20 7.62
C TYR A 128 -10.14 8.59 6.67
N LEU A 129 -10.12 9.81 6.14
CA LEU A 129 -11.12 10.27 5.18
C LEU A 129 -11.08 9.46 3.87
N ALA A 130 -9.89 9.15 3.36
CA ALA A 130 -9.74 8.31 2.17
C ALA A 130 -10.27 6.88 2.39
N LEU A 131 -9.99 6.28 3.56
CA LEU A 131 -10.43 4.94 3.91
C LEU A 131 -11.95 4.79 4.02
N MET A 132 -12.63 5.86 4.41
CA MET A 132 -14.08 5.89 4.58
C MET A 132 -14.83 6.27 3.31
N SER A 133 -14.14 6.76 2.27
CA SER A 133 -14.76 7.18 1.02
C SER A 133 -14.96 6.01 0.04
N PRO A 134 -16.17 5.83 -0.53
CA PRO A 134 -16.41 4.86 -1.60
C PRO A 134 -15.78 5.26 -2.94
N ASP A 135 -15.29 6.50 -3.05
CA ASP A 135 -14.57 7.00 -4.22
C ASP A 135 -13.05 6.77 -4.13
N THR A 136 -12.61 5.95 -3.18
CA THR A 136 -11.22 5.56 -3.00
C THR A 136 -11.01 4.12 -3.47
N GLY A 137 -10.17 3.94 -4.49
CA GLY A 137 -9.66 2.62 -4.85
C GLY A 137 -8.59 2.15 -3.87
N MET A 138 -8.50 0.85 -3.63
CA MET A 138 -7.53 0.25 -2.70
C MET A 138 -6.66 -0.77 -3.41
N ILE A 139 -5.34 -0.62 -3.37
CA ILE A 139 -4.39 -1.56 -3.96
C ILE A 139 -3.54 -2.18 -2.85
N TYR A 140 -3.48 -3.51 -2.82
CA TYR A 140 -2.59 -4.25 -1.94
C TYR A 140 -1.46 -4.90 -2.71
N ASP A 141 -0.24 -4.69 -2.24
CA ASP A 141 0.97 -5.35 -2.72
C ASP A 141 1.59 -6.23 -1.64
N PRO A 142 1.32 -7.54 -1.66
CA PRO A 142 1.90 -8.46 -0.67
C PRO A 142 3.42 -8.58 -0.81
N SER A 143 3.99 -8.34 -1.99
CA SER A 143 5.44 -8.49 -2.23
C SER A 143 6.28 -7.44 -1.50
N ARG A 144 5.71 -6.25 -1.29
CA ARG A 144 6.34 -5.15 -0.55
C ARG A 144 5.71 -4.87 0.81
N ASN A 145 4.69 -5.64 1.18
CA ASN A 145 3.84 -5.36 2.32
C ASN A 145 3.35 -3.90 2.30
N ALA A 146 2.73 -3.49 1.19
CA ALA A 146 2.30 -2.12 0.97
C ALA A 146 0.81 -2.00 0.61
N LEU A 147 0.22 -0.90 1.05
CA LEU A 147 -1.14 -0.46 0.76
C LEU A 147 -1.08 0.87 0.00
N VAL A 148 -1.85 0.96 -1.09
CA VAL A 148 -2.10 2.21 -1.80
C VAL A 148 -3.57 2.57 -1.74
N LEU A 149 -3.88 3.80 -1.36
CA LEU A 149 -5.22 4.36 -1.44
C LEU A 149 -5.25 5.40 -2.56
N LEU A 150 -6.08 5.19 -3.56
CA LEU A 150 -6.23 6.09 -4.71
C LEU A 150 -7.54 6.86 -4.57
N HIS A 151 -7.47 8.05 -3.99
CA HIS A 151 -8.65 8.88 -3.73
C HIS A 151 -8.96 9.74 -4.97
N ARG A 152 -9.98 9.35 -5.74
CA ARG A 152 -10.33 10.00 -7.02
C ARG A 152 -10.77 11.46 -6.86
N PRO A 153 -11.59 11.84 -5.86
CA PRO A 153 -12.07 13.23 -5.73
C PRO A 153 -10.95 14.25 -5.54
N SER A 154 -9.90 13.90 -4.79
CA SER A 154 -8.77 14.80 -4.55
C SER A 154 -7.59 14.60 -5.51
N GLN A 155 -7.62 13.55 -6.36
CA GLN A 155 -6.51 13.15 -7.22
C GLN A 155 -5.22 12.91 -6.43
N ILE A 156 -5.32 12.11 -5.35
CA ILE A 156 -4.20 11.77 -4.47
C ILE A 156 -4.05 10.26 -4.36
N ALA A 157 -2.80 9.80 -4.40
CA ALA A 157 -2.41 8.46 -4.02
C ALA A 157 -1.65 8.50 -2.70
N PHE A 158 -2.15 7.76 -1.71
CA PHE A 158 -1.45 7.50 -0.46
C PHE A 158 -0.72 6.17 -0.55
N TYR A 159 0.53 6.11 -0.12
CA TYR A 159 1.30 4.87 -0.01
C TYR A 159 1.68 4.64 1.44
N LEU A 160 1.37 3.46 1.95
CA LEU A 160 1.67 3.03 3.30
C LEU A 160 2.38 1.68 3.26
N ARG A 161 3.55 1.60 3.89
CA ARG A 161 4.29 0.38 4.15
C ARG A 161 4.71 0.39 5.61
N GLY A 162 4.44 -0.70 6.31
CA GLY A 162 4.90 -0.89 7.68
C GLY A 162 5.41 -2.30 7.89
N ASN A 163 6.44 -2.44 8.69
CA ASN A 163 6.92 -3.74 9.16
C ASN A 163 6.42 -3.92 10.60
N VAL A 164 5.86 -5.09 10.89
CA VAL A 164 5.62 -5.55 12.28
C VAL A 164 6.86 -6.22 12.84
#